data_AF-A0A355YS21-F1
#
_entry.id   AF-A0A355YS21-F1
#
_cell.length_a   1.000
_cell.length_b   1.000
_cell.length_c   1.000
_cell.angle_alpha   90.00
_cell.angle_beta   90.00
_cell.angle_gamma   90.00
#
_symmetry.space_group_name_H-M   'P 1'
#
loop_
_entity.id
_entity.type
_entity.pdbx_description
1 polymer ?
#
loop_
_entity_poly.entity_id
_entity_poly.type
_entity_poly.pdbx_seq_one_letter_code
_entity_poly.pdbx_strand_id
1 'polypeptide(L)'
;NLASSAQLAQEAGKLDGEFAKLIDFFLQPQVSWQSLLAQYMSTFARDDFSYARPSRRPGEAIMPSLRSHQLDITVAIDTSGSISQEEIDEFVSEVDAIKANLRAGITLLACDDSLSEHSPWRFEAWNELQFPASLGGGKGTNFIPVFDYIAKQDTPSDVLIYFTDAKGKFPEFEPDYPVLWLIKGKERVPWGSRIQLN
;
A
#
# COMPACT_ATOMS: atom_id res chain seq x y z
N ASN A 1 8.51 1.79 -21.62
CA ASN A 1 8.15 1.61 -20.20
C ASN A 1 9.21 0.84 -19.40
N LEU A 2 10.51 1.16 -19.58
CA LEU A 2 11.59 0.66 -18.70
C LEU A 2 12.11 1.77 -17.78
N ALA A 3 12.12 3.01 -18.27
CA ALA A 3 12.56 4.17 -17.51
C ALA A 3 11.63 4.50 -16.32
N SER A 4 10.32 4.29 -16.47
CA SER A 4 9.32 4.53 -15.40
C SER A 4 9.37 3.44 -14.33
N SER A 5 9.45 2.16 -14.69
CA SER A 5 9.63 1.06 -13.74
C SER A 5 10.97 1.14 -12.99
N ALA A 6 12.06 1.49 -13.67
CA ALA A 6 13.36 1.69 -13.02
C ALA A 6 13.35 2.87 -12.04
N GLN A 7 12.51 3.87 -12.30
CA GLN A 7 12.33 5.03 -11.45
C GLN A 7 11.50 4.67 -10.20
N LEU A 8 10.37 3.98 -10.35
CA LEU A 8 9.55 3.46 -9.25
C LEU A 8 10.36 2.53 -8.32
N ALA A 9 11.15 1.61 -8.90
CA ALA A 9 12.02 0.73 -8.12
C ALA A 9 13.10 1.49 -7.33
N GLN A 10 13.67 2.56 -7.92
CA GLN A 10 14.65 3.40 -7.23
C GLN A 10 14.01 4.26 -6.14
N GLU A 11 12.75 4.67 -6.32
CA GLU A 11 11.97 5.42 -5.33
C GLU A 11 11.57 4.52 -4.15
N ALA A 12 11.07 3.31 -4.42
CA ALA A 12 10.77 2.29 -3.42
C ALA A 12 11.98 2.03 -2.51
N GLY A 13 13.15 1.77 -3.10
CA GLY A 13 14.38 1.52 -2.33
C GLY A 13 14.86 2.69 -1.48
N LYS A 14 14.59 3.95 -1.88
CA LYS A 14 14.89 5.14 -1.06
C LYS A 14 13.90 5.30 0.09
N LEU A 15 12.60 5.16 -0.21
CA LEU A 15 11.52 5.27 0.77
C LEU A 15 11.65 4.21 1.86
N ASP A 16 11.90 2.95 1.49
CA ASP A 16 12.10 1.87 2.46
C ASP A 16 13.34 2.14 3.34
N GLY A 17 14.41 2.69 2.76
CA GLY A 17 15.61 3.08 3.51
C GLY A 17 15.40 4.25 4.48
N GLU A 18 14.60 5.25 4.11
CA GLU A 18 14.26 6.38 5.00
C GLU A 18 13.25 5.97 6.06
N PHE A 19 12.26 5.15 5.69
CA PHE A 19 11.25 4.65 6.61
C PHE A 19 11.84 3.66 7.61
N ALA A 20 12.76 2.78 7.21
CA ALA A 20 13.49 1.92 8.13
C ALA A 20 14.26 2.74 9.18
N LYS A 21 14.92 3.83 8.78
CA LYS A 21 15.59 4.76 9.72
C LYS A 21 14.61 5.47 10.65
N LEU A 22 13.41 5.81 10.15
CA LEU A 22 12.35 6.39 10.98
C LEU A 22 11.82 5.36 11.98
N ILE A 23 11.54 4.12 11.56
CA ILE A 23 11.13 3.04 12.47
C ILE A 23 12.21 2.81 13.54
N ASP A 24 13.48 2.75 13.16
CA ASP A 24 14.60 2.59 14.11
C ASP A 24 14.67 3.74 15.11
N PHE A 25 14.36 4.97 14.69
CA PHE A 25 14.27 6.14 15.57
C PHE A 25 13.05 6.08 16.50
N PHE A 26 11.98 5.42 16.07
CA PHE A 26 10.70 5.28 16.78
C PHE A 26 10.50 3.94 17.48
N LEU A 27 11.57 3.16 17.71
CA LEU A 27 11.60 1.99 18.62
C LEU A 27 11.28 2.34 20.10
N GLN A 28 10.61 3.47 20.36
CA GLN A 28 10.00 3.79 21.63
C GLN A 28 8.64 3.08 21.76
N PRO A 29 8.28 2.57 22.95
CA PRO A 29 7.17 1.65 23.15
C PRO A 29 5.74 2.24 23.00
N GLN A 30 5.52 3.33 22.26
CA GLN A 30 4.23 4.07 22.28
C GLN A 30 3.73 4.58 20.91
N VAL A 31 4.41 4.32 19.78
CA VAL A 31 3.89 4.78 18.48
C VAL A 31 2.88 3.78 17.93
N SER A 32 1.67 4.24 17.66
CA SER A 32 0.59 3.41 17.12
C SER A 32 0.82 3.10 15.63
N TRP A 33 0.35 1.94 15.16
CA TRP A 33 0.50 1.55 13.74
C TRP A 33 -0.19 2.55 12.80
N GLN A 34 -1.28 3.16 13.23
CA GLN A 34 -2.01 4.21 12.51
C GLN A 34 -1.10 5.43 12.25
N SER A 35 -0.35 5.84 13.27
CA SER A 35 0.59 6.96 13.18
C SER A 35 1.74 6.65 12.22
N LEU A 36 2.26 5.41 12.27
CA LEU A 36 3.32 4.95 11.36
C LEU A 36 2.82 4.89 9.91
N LEU A 37 1.61 4.38 9.69
CA LEU A 37 0.98 4.33 8.38
C LEU A 37 0.74 5.73 7.82
N ALA A 38 0.15 6.64 8.60
CA ALA A 38 -0.08 8.02 8.19
C ALA A 38 1.23 8.75 7.85
N GLN A 39 2.30 8.50 8.62
CA GLN A 39 3.62 9.05 8.37
C GLN A 39 4.24 8.48 7.09
N TYR A 40 4.19 7.16 6.88
CA TYR A 40 4.66 6.51 5.65
C TYR A 40 3.98 7.14 4.44
N MET A 41 2.66 7.19 4.46
CA MET A 41 1.85 7.68 3.36
C MET A 41 2.04 9.19 3.11
N SER A 42 2.29 9.97 4.17
CA SER A 42 2.62 11.39 4.06
C SER A 42 4.00 11.62 3.45
N THR A 43 5.00 10.83 3.81
CA THR A 43 6.34 10.88 3.20
C THR A 43 6.27 10.46 1.74
N PHE A 44 5.60 9.33 1.46
CA PHE A 44 5.37 8.82 0.12
C PHE A 44 4.77 9.87 -0.82
N ALA A 45 3.65 10.47 -0.40
CA ALA A 45 2.99 11.49 -1.21
C ALA A 45 3.87 12.74 -1.44
N ARG A 46 4.64 13.17 -0.42
CA ARG A 46 5.54 14.33 -0.57
C ARG A 46 6.65 14.06 -1.58
N ASP A 47 7.23 12.87 -1.55
CA ASP A 47 8.27 12.48 -2.47
C ASP A 47 7.72 12.43 -3.90
N ASP A 48 6.58 11.77 -4.11
CA ASP A 48 5.88 11.76 -5.40
C ASP A 48 5.61 13.19 -5.93
N PHE A 49 5.05 14.07 -5.10
CA PHE A 49 4.83 15.47 -5.49
C PHE A 49 6.11 16.23 -5.80
N SER A 50 7.21 15.96 -5.09
CA SER A 50 8.51 16.61 -5.33
C SER A 50 9.04 16.28 -6.73
N TYR A 51 8.89 15.03 -7.15
CA TYR A 51 9.28 14.58 -8.49
C TYR A 51 8.31 15.04 -9.58
N ALA A 52 7.00 15.12 -9.28
CA ALA A 52 5.98 15.61 -10.21
C ALA A 52 6.07 17.12 -10.50
N ARG A 53 6.78 17.90 -9.67
CA ARG A 53 6.89 19.36 -9.84
C ARG A 53 7.72 19.71 -11.10
N PRO A 54 7.16 20.41 -12.10
CA PRO A 54 7.90 20.81 -13.28
C PRO A 54 9.08 21.72 -12.95
N SER A 55 10.20 21.57 -13.68
CA SER A 55 11.38 22.42 -13.50
C SER A 55 11.02 23.89 -13.76
N ARG A 56 11.39 24.80 -12.84
CA ARG A 56 11.17 26.25 -12.94
C ARG A 56 12.11 26.93 -13.94
N ARG A 57 12.39 26.32 -15.09
CA ARG A 57 13.18 26.97 -16.15
C ARG A 57 12.30 28.03 -16.82
N PRO A 58 12.66 29.32 -16.75
CA PRO A 58 11.94 30.36 -17.49
C PRO A 58 12.34 30.25 -18.96
N GLY A 59 11.38 29.97 -19.84
CA GLY A 59 11.60 30.03 -21.28
C GLY A 59 11.41 28.70 -22.02
N GLU A 60 10.24 28.11 -21.88
CA GLU A 60 9.50 27.39 -22.93
C GLU A 60 8.12 27.15 -22.33
N ALA A 61 7.07 27.22 -23.13
CA ALA A 61 5.72 26.99 -22.62
C ALA A 61 5.60 25.53 -22.16
N ILE A 62 5.93 25.28 -20.89
CA ILE A 62 5.59 24.03 -20.22
C ILE A 62 4.07 24.06 -20.10
N MET A 63 3.37 23.36 -21.00
CA MET A 63 1.98 22.99 -20.78
C MET A 63 2.01 21.92 -19.70
N PRO A 64 1.72 22.24 -18.43
CA PRO A 64 1.64 21.23 -17.40
C PRO A 64 0.43 20.38 -17.78
N SER A 65 0.61 19.07 -17.97
CA SER A 65 -0.55 18.19 -18.02
C SER A 65 -1.25 18.34 -16.67
N LEU A 66 -2.36 19.07 -16.64
CA LEU A 66 -3.24 19.30 -15.50
C LEU A 66 -3.98 18.01 -15.06
N ARG A 67 -3.33 16.84 -15.18
CA ARG A 67 -3.68 15.71 -14.33
C ARG A 67 -2.92 15.94 -13.03
N SER A 68 -3.61 16.46 -12.02
CA SER A 68 -3.19 16.21 -10.65
C SER A 68 -2.90 14.72 -10.54
N HIS A 69 -1.66 14.34 -10.22
CA HIS A 69 -1.33 12.94 -9.99
C HIS A 69 -2.20 12.48 -8.82
N GLN A 70 -3.18 11.62 -9.12
CA GLN A 70 -3.98 10.93 -8.11
C GLN A 70 -3.18 9.67 -7.82
N LEU A 71 -2.78 9.48 -6.57
CA LEU A 71 -2.06 8.27 -6.17
C LEU A 71 -2.99 7.05 -6.31
N ASP A 72 -2.52 5.97 -6.92
CA ASP A 72 -3.24 4.71 -7.08
C ASP A 72 -2.70 3.66 -6.09
N ILE A 73 -3.40 3.53 -4.96
CA ILE A 73 -3.04 2.64 -3.86
C ILE A 73 -3.77 1.31 -4.01
N THR A 74 -3.05 0.20 -3.93
CA THR A 74 -3.67 -1.12 -3.77
C THR A 74 -3.64 -1.51 -2.31
N VAL A 75 -4.79 -1.90 -1.77
CA VAL A 75 -4.93 -2.39 -0.40
C VAL A 75 -5.36 -3.84 -0.46
N ALA A 76 -4.58 -4.75 0.12
CA ALA A 76 -4.91 -6.16 0.22
C ALA A 76 -5.17 -6.54 1.68
N ILE A 77 -6.28 -7.22 1.92
CA ILE A 77 -6.68 -7.72 3.24
C ILE A 77 -6.64 -9.23 3.20
N ASP A 78 -5.84 -9.80 4.09
CA ASP A 78 -5.78 -11.23 4.33
C ASP A 78 -7.05 -11.69 5.07
N THR A 79 -7.81 -12.57 4.43
CA THR A 79 -9.05 -13.14 4.98
C THR A 79 -8.85 -14.57 5.49
N SER A 80 -7.60 -15.00 5.70
CA SER A 80 -7.22 -16.34 6.17
C SER A 80 -7.45 -16.54 7.68
N GLY A 81 -8.61 -16.13 8.22
CA GLY A 81 -9.09 -16.48 9.57
C GLY A 81 -8.26 -16.03 10.78
N SER A 82 -7.04 -15.50 10.59
CA SER A 82 -6.15 -14.99 11.64
C SER A 82 -6.44 -13.53 12.00
N ILE A 83 -7.17 -12.82 11.15
CA ILE A 83 -7.61 -11.44 11.31
C ILE A 83 -9.10 -11.41 11.62
N SER A 84 -9.49 -10.67 12.67
CA SER A 84 -10.89 -10.50 13.05
C SER A 84 -11.58 -9.41 12.22
N GLN A 85 -12.91 -9.44 12.17
CA GLN A 85 -13.66 -8.39 11.47
C GLN A 85 -13.44 -7.01 12.11
N GLU A 86 -13.30 -6.95 13.44
CA GLU A 86 -13.01 -5.69 14.15
C GLU A 86 -11.66 -5.10 13.74
N GLU A 87 -10.63 -5.93 13.58
CA GLU A 87 -9.31 -5.50 13.11
C GLU A 87 -9.36 -5.00 11.66
N ILE A 88 -10.19 -5.65 10.81
CA ILE A 88 -10.42 -5.22 9.43
C ILE A 88 -11.13 -3.86 9.42
N ASP A 89 -12.17 -3.68 10.22
CA ASP A 89 -12.94 -2.44 10.28
C ASP A 89 -12.08 -1.27 10.75
N GLU A 90 -11.24 -1.48 11.77
CA GLU A 90 -10.26 -0.50 12.24
C GLU A 90 -9.26 -0.15 11.12
N PHE A 91 -8.71 -1.16 10.44
CA PHE A 91 -7.80 -0.96 9.32
C PHE A 91 -8.41 -0.14 8.19
N VAL A 92 -9.63 -0.48 7.76
CA VAL A 92 -10.36 0.21 6.69
C VAL A 92 -10.65 1.65 7.06
N SER A 93 -11.05 1.91 8.31
CA SER A 93 -11.31 3.27 8.80
C SER A 93 -10.06 4.16 8.74
N GLU A 94 -8.91 3.62 9.12
CA GLU A 94 -7.64 4.37 9.09
C GLU A 94 -7.16 4.64 7.66
N VAL A 95 -7.28 3.65 6.77
CA VAL A 95 -6.97 3.84 5.34
C VAL A 95 -7.90 4.88 4.71
N ASP A 96 -9.19 4.89 5.06
CA ASP A 96 -10.13 5.91 4.57
C ASP A 96 -9.75 7.33 5.02
N ALA A 97 -9.38 7.49 6.29
CA ALA A 97 -8.92 8.75 6.85
C ALA A 97 -7.66 9.27 6.15
N ILE A 98 -6.74 8.38 5.79
CA ILE A 98 -5.53 8.72 5.05
C ILE A 98 -5.86 9.07 3.58
N LYS A 99 -6.72 8.29 2.93
CA LYS A 99 -7.14 8.50 1.53
C LYS A 99 -7.71 9.90 1.32
N ALA A 100 -8.57 10.34 2.23
CA ALA A 100 -9.21 11.66 2.17
C ALA A 100 -8.18 12.82 2.14
N ASN A 101 -7.04 12.66 2.82
CA ASN A 101 -5.97 13.66 2.86
C ASN A 101 -5.09 13.64 1.61
N LEU A 102 -4.88 12.47 1.00
CA LEU A 102 -3.92 12.29 -0.10
C LEU A 102 -4.54 12.42 -1.49
N ARG A 103 -5.88 12.45 -1.59
CA ARG A 103 -6.62 12.38 -2.86
C ARG A 103 -6.22 11.15 -3.68
N ALA A 104 -6.13 10.00 -3.03
CA ALA A 104 -5.72 8.74 -3.65
C ALA A 104 -6.94 7.91 -4.11
N GLY A 105 -6.83 7.25 -5.27
CA GLY A 105 -7.69 6.12 -5.61
C GLY A 105 -7.26 4.87 -4.84
N ILE A 106 -8.22 4.02 -4.46
CA ILE A 106 -7.96 2.76 -3.77
C ILE A 106 -8.55 1.59 -4.55
N THR A 107 -7.72 0.58 -4.81
CA THR A 107 -8.16 -0.75 -5.23
C THR A 107 -8.03 -1.70 -4.05
N LEU A 108 -9.16 -2.16 -3.52
CA LEU A 108 -9.25 -3.05 -2.37
C LEU A 108 -9.40 -4.50 -2.84
N LEU A 109 -8.55 -5.36 -2.31
CA LEU A 109 -8.46 -6.79 -2.61
C LEU A 109 -8.63 -7.59 -1.32
N ALA A 110 -9.31 -8.72 -1.42
CA ALA A 110 -9.38 -9.70 -0.34
C ALA A 110 -8.79 -11.01 -0.84
N CYS A 111 -7.91 -11.62 -0.04
CA CYS A 111 -7.18 -12.81 -0.45
C CYS A 111 -6.98 -13.76 0.73
N ASP A 112 -7.19 -15.05 0.50
CA ASP A 112 -6.73 -16.12 1.38
C ASP A 112 -5.70 -17.00 0.65
N ASP A 113 -6.04 -18.21 0.21
CA ASP A 113 -5.27 -19.00 -0.75
C ASP A 113 -5.46 -18.50 -2.20
N SER A 114 -6.56 -17.76 -2.44
CA SER A 114 -6.89 -17.14 -3.73
C SER A 114 -7.57 -15.78 -3.54
N LEU A 115 -7.57 -14.96 -4.58
CA LEU A 115 -8.36 -13.71 -4.58
C LEU A 115 -9.85 -14.03 -4.46
N SER A 116 -10.55 -13.27 -3.64
CA SER A 116 -12.00 -13.36 -3.49
C SER A 116 -12.69 -12.99 -4.82
N GLU A 117 -13.70 -13.76 -5.21
CA GLU A 117 -14.54 -13.49 -6.39
C GLU A 117 -15.30 -12.15 -6.29
N HIS A 118 -15.44 -11.62 -5.07
CA HIS A 118 -16.08 -10.33 -4.85
C HIS A 118 -15.12 -9.13 -4.99
N SER A 119 -13.81 -9.39 -5.06
CA SER A 119 -12.77 -8.37 -5.28
C SER A 119 -12.34 -8.32 -6.76
N PRO A 120 -11.85 -7.18 -7.28
CA PRO A 120 -11.52 -5.92 -6.61
C PRO A 120 -12.74 -5.00 -6.35
N TRP A 121 -12.66 -4.21 -5.26
CA TRP A 121 -13.49 -3.02 -5.10
C TRP A 121 -12.66 -1.78 -5.38
N ARG A 122 -13.18 -0.86 -6.19
CA ARG A 122 -12.47 0.38 -6.56
C ARG A 122 -13.18 1.58 -5.98
N PHE A 123 -12.41 2.45 -5.34
CA PHE A 123 -12.89 3.65 -4.67
C PHE A 123 -12.10 4.85 -5.17
N GLU A 124 -12.80 5.86 -5.66
CA GLU A 124 -12.16 7.14 -5.97
C GLU A 124 -11.82 7.89 -4.68
N ALA A 125 -10.98 8.91 -4.80
CA ALA A 125 -10.53 9.73 -3.68
C ALA A 125 -11.66 10.32 -2.80
N TRP A 126 -12.83 10.58 -3.39
CA TRP A 126 -14.00 11.15 -2.71
C TRP A 126 -15.06 10.13 -2.28
N ASN A 127 -14.88 8.84 -2.59
CA ASN A 127 -15.78 7.79 -2.12
C ASN A 127 -15.40 7.37 -0.70
N GLU A 128 -16.35 6.93 0.10
CA GLU A 128 -16.05 6.26 1.38
C GLU A 128 -15.50 4.86 1.10
N LEU A 129 -14.39 4.48 1.75
CA LEU A 129 -13.88 3.13 1.68
C LEU A 129 -14.76 2.22 2.52
N GLN A 130 -15.28 1.15 1.91
CA GLN A 130 -16.05 0.15 2.63
C GLN A 130 -15.52 -1.24 2.30
N PHE A 131 -15.24 -2.03 3.32
CA PHE A 131 -14.96 -3.46 3.14
C PHE A 131 -16.25 -4.24 3.42
N PRO A 132 -16.75 -5.02 2.44
CA PRO A 132 -17.95 -5.80 2.69
C PRO A 132 -17.69 -6.83 3.78
N ALA A 133 -18.52 -6.79 4.83
CA ALA A 133 -18.37 -7.66 5.99
C ALA A 133 -18.47 -9.15 5.62
N SER A 134 -17.67 -9.97 6.32
CA SER A 134 -17.66 -11.43 6.22
C SER A 134 -17.44 -11.99 4.80
N LEU A 135 -16.24 -11.76 4.27
CA LEU A 135 -15.72 -12.62 3.21
C LEU A 135 -15.31 -13.94 3.87
N GLY A 136 -16.02 -15.03 3.55
CA GLY A 136 -15.63 -16.35 4.02
C GLY A 136 -14.18 -16.67 3.63
N GLY A 137 -13.48 -17.45 4.44
CA GLY A 137 -12.08 -17.80 4.23
C GLY A 137 -11.61 -18.96 5.12
N GLY A 138 -10.32 -19.31 5.04
CA GLY A 138 -9.68 -20.25 5.98
C GLY A 138 -9.09 -21.53 5.37
N LYS A 139 -8.79 -21.53 4.07
CA LYS A 139 -8.16 -22.70 3.40
C LYS A 139 -6.63 -22.65 3.35
N GLY A 140 -6.04 -21.56 3.80
CA GLY A 140 -4.61 -21.28 3.74
C GLY A 140 -4.37 -19.81 3.45
N THR A 141 -3.10 -19.45 3.31
CA THR A 141 -2.66 -18.07 3.07
C THR A 141 -1.62 -18.07 1.97
N ASN A 142 -1.94 -17.40 0.87
CA ASN A 142 -1.08 -17.25 -0.29
C ASN A 142 -1.16 -15.80 -0.75
N PHE A 143 -0.04 -15.08 -0.66
CA PHE A 143 0.00 -13.66 -1.00
C PHE A 143 0.19 -13.45 -2.52
N ILE A 144 0.73 -14.45 -3.23
CA ILE A 144 1.04 -14.39 -4.67
C ILE A 144 -0.13 -13.93 -5.54
N PRO A 145 -1.39 -14.36 -5.34
CA PRO A 145 -2.52 -13.95 -6.18
C PRO A 145 -2.74 -12.43 -6.24
N VAL A 146 -2.45 -11.70 -5.15
CA VAL A 146 -2.52 -10.24 -5.13
C VAL A 146 -1.47 -9.62 -6.05
N PHE A 147 -0.23 -10.10 -6.00
CA PHE A 147 0.85 -9.62 -6.86
C PHE A 147 0.61 -9.95 -8.33
N ASP A 148 0.13 -11.17 -8.61
CA ASP A 148 -0.26 -11.59 -9.96
C ASP A 148 -1.38 -10.72 -10.53
N TYR A 149 -2.31 -10.26 -9.70
CA TYR A 149 -3.37 -9.35 -10.12
C TYR A 149 -2.82 -7.97 -10.46
N ILE A 150 -1.96 -7.40 -9.60
CA ILE A 150 -1.34 -6.08 -9.82
C ILE A 150 -0.50 -6.08 -11.10
N ALA A 151 0.33 -7.12 -11.29
CA ALA A 151 1.19 -7.25 -12.47
C ALA A 151 0.42 -7.36 -13.80
N LYS A 152 -0.87 -7.68 -13.77
CA LYS A 152 -1.75 -7.74 -14.96
C LYS A 152 -2.51 -6.45 -15.23
N GLN A 153 -2.44 -5.45 -14.35
CA GLN A 153 -3.12 -4.18 -14.56
C GLN A 153 -2.33 -3.31 -15.53
N ASP A 154 -3.05 -2.55 -16.37
CA ASP A 154 -2.42 -1.58 -17.29
C ASP A 154 -1.81 -0.38 -16.56
N THR A 155 -2.33 -0.06 -15.38
CA THR A 155 -1.83 0.98 -14.50
C THR A 155 -1.10 0.33 -13.31
N PRO A 156 0.18 0.66 -13.07
CA PRO A 156 0.89 0.17 -11.91
C PRO A 156 0.29 0.76 -10.63
N SER A 157 0.32 0.00 -9.54
CA SER A 157 0.02 0.56 -8.23
C SER A 157 1.21 1.36 -7.74
N ASP A 158 0.96 2.55 -7.20
CA ASP A 158 2.01 3.39 -6.63
C ASP A 158 2.55 2.81 -5.31
N VAL A 159 1.69 2.12 -4.55
CA VAL A 159 2.06 1.38 -3.34
C VAL A 159 1.04 0.28 -3.06
N LEU A 160 1.53 -0.88 -2.62
CA LEU A 160 0.72 -1.95 -2.06
C LEU A 160 0.77 -1.90 -0.53
N ILE A 161 -0.40 -1.79 0.11
CA ILE A 161 -0.58 -1.94 1.55
C ILE A 161 -1.21 -3.31 1.80
N TYR A 162 -0.55 -4.19 2.53
CA TYR A 162 -1.03 -5.54 2.80
C TYR A 162 -1.27 -5.75 4.29
N PHE A 163 -2.51 -6.02 4.67
CA PHE A 163 -2.89 -6.35 6.05
C PHE A 163 -2.96 -7.88 6.24
N THR A 164 -2.08 -8.45 7.06
CA THR A 164 -1.90 -9.91 7.21
C THR A 164 -1.26 -10.28 8.56
N ASP A 165 -1.27 -11.56 8.97
CA ASP A 165 -0.38 -12.09 10.00
C ASP A 165 0.99 -12.58 9.45
N ALA A 166 1.20 -12.43 8.13
CA ALA A 166 2.38 -12.80 7.37
C ALA A 166 2.69 -14.32 7.35
N LYS A 167 1.73 -15.19 7.68
CA LYS A 167 1.90 -16.64 7.64
C LYS A 167 1.41 -17.24 6.33
N GLY A 168 2.12 -17.00 5.24
CA GLY A 168 1.72 -17.49 3.93
C GLY A 168 2.87 -17.68 2.95
N LYS A 169 2.51 -18.00 1.71
CA LYS A 169 3.45 -18.05 0.59
C LYS A 169 3.66 -16.65 0.05
N PHE A 170 4.90 -16.19 0.07
CA PHE A 170 5.32 -14.92 -0.51
C PHE A 170 5.76 -15.09 -1.97
N PRO A 171 5.66 -14.04 -2.80
CA PRO A 171 6.39 -14.00 -4.06
C PRO A 171 7.90 -14.15 -3.82
N GLU A 172 8.58 -14.84 -4.74
CA GLU A 172 10.02 -15.09 -4.65
C GLU A 172 10.84 -13.80 -4.78
N PHE A 173 10.35 -12.86 -5.58
CA PHE A 173 11.02 -11.58 -5.86
C PHE A 173 10.17 -10.41 -5.38
N GLU A 174 10.84 -9.38 -4.88
CA GLU A 174 10.24 -8.09 -4.56
C GLU A 174 9.74 -7.40 -5.86
N PRO A 175 8.52 -6.83 -5.86
CA PRO A 175 8.02 -6.07 -7.01
C PRO A 175 8.78 -4.75 -7.20
N ASP A 176 8.54 -4.08 -8.33
CA ASP A 176 9.16 -2.78 -8.66
C ASP A 176 8.43 -1.56 -8.06
N TYR A 177 7.45 -1.81 -7.18
CA TYR A 177 6.69 -0.81 -6.43
C TYR A 177 6.82 -1.07 -4.91
N PRO A 178 6.71 -0.02 -4.07
CA PRO A 178 6.77 -0.17 -2.63
C PRO A 178 5.68 -1.10 -2.08
N VAL A 179 6.05 -1.91 -1.09
CA VAL A 179 5.12 -2.78 -0.38
C VAL A 179 5.22 -2.55 1.12
N LEU A 180 4.08 -2.19 1.72
CA LEU A 180 3.93 -1.95 3.14
C LEU A 180 3.11 -3.09 3.77
N TRP A 181 3.77 -3.91 4.55
CA TRP A 181 3.17 -5.01 5.30
C TRP A 181 2.72 -4.52 6.68
N LEU A 182 1.42 -4.47 6.91
CA LEU A 182 0.83 -4.28 8.23
C LEU A 182 0.61 -5.66 8.85
N ILE A 183 1.47 -6.00 9.80
CA ILE A 183 1.59 -7.35 10.32
C ILE A 183 0.99 -7.47 11.72
N LYS A 184 0.02 -8.36 11.86
CA LYS A 184 -0.44 -8.85 13.16
C LYS A 184 0.57 -9.86 13.71
N GLY A 185 1.32 -9.44 14.72
CA GLY A 185 2.29 -10.29 15.42
C GLY A 185 3.74 -10.05 14.98
N LYS A 186 4.57 -11.10 15.15
CA LYS A 186 6.05 -10.98 15.10
C LYS A 186 6.68 -11.61 13.87
N GLU A 187 5.87 -12.10 12.94
CA GLU A 187 6.36 -12.71 11.71
C GLU A 187 7.16 -11.70 10.89
N ARG A 188 8.16 -12.23 10.18
CA ARG A 188 9.03 -11.45 9.30
C ARG A 188 8.57 -11.60 7.86
N VAL A 189 8.77 -10.54 7.08
CA VAL A 189 8.56 -10.53 5.64
C VAL A 189 9.89 -10.59 4.91
N PRO A 190 9.95 -11.19 3.71
CA PRO A 190 11.20 -11.34 2.97
C PRO A 190 11.75 -10.01 2.43
N TRP A 191 10.88 -9.03 2.19
CA TRP A 191 11.19 -7.73 1.59
C TRP A 191 10.04 -6.73 1.85
N GLY A 192 10.20 -5.47 1.40
CA GLY A 192 9.29 -4.37 1.70
C GLY A 192 9.35 -3.85 3.13
N SER A 193 8.57 -2.81 3.40
CA SER A 193 8.46 -2.17 4.70
C SER A 193 7.49 -2.91 5.62
N ARG A 194 7.81 -3.06 6.91
CA ARG A 194 6.95 -3.71 7.92
C ARG A 194 6.51 -2.71 8.97
N ILE A 195 5.20 -2.63 9.21
CA ILE A 195 4.58 -2.00 10.38
C ILE A 195 3.95 -3.10 11.23
N GLN A 196 4.26 -3.11 12.52
CA GLN A 196 3.67 -4.05 13.47
C GLN A 196 2.38 -3.47 14.05
N LEU A 197 1.31 -4.27 14.09
CA LEU A 197 0.13 -3.97 14.89
C LEU A 197 0.42 -4.25 16.37
N ASN A 198 0.07 -3.30 17.23
CA ASN A 198 0.31 -3.29 18.68
C ASN A 198 -0.94 -3.60 19.49
#